data_AF-A0AAQ4QX01-F1
#
_entry.id   AF-A0AAQ4QX01-F1
#
_cell.length_a   1.000
_cell.length_b   1.000
_cell.length_c   1.000
_cell.angle_alpha   90.00
_cell.angle_beta   90.00
_cell.angle_gamma   90.00
#
_symmetry.space_group_name_H-M   'P 1'
#
loop_
_entity.id
_entity.type
_entity.pdbx_description
1 polymer ?
#
loop_
_entity_poly.entity_id
_entity_poly.type
_entity_poly.pdbx_seq_one_letter_code
_entity_poly.pdbx_strand_id
1 'polypeptide(L)'
;MIEDFGQRGDNMADRRQLLVEMRAQDLDSIRLSTYRTACKLRFVQKKCNLHLVDIWNVIEAFRENGVNAMDLGDELPAARLEAVLSTIFYQLNKRMPTTHQIAVEQSAGLLLNFLLASYNPEGQGKMSVFVVKMALGTICGGKILDKLRSSVKEEAALAEEVIIHYTKDRVYYIIYKIRGS
;
A
#
# COMPACT_ATOMS: atom_id res chain seq x y z
N MET A 1 17.64 -2.23 35.56
CA MET A 1 16.47 -3.12 35.69
C MET A 1 16.03 -3.41 34.27
N ILE A 2 16.14 -4.67 33.87
CA ILE A 2 16.01 -5.17 32.49
C ILE A 2 14.53 -5.42 32.19
N GLU A 3 14.12 -4.95 31.00
CA GLU A 3 13.04 -5.39 30.10
C GLU A 3 11.65 -5.75 30.67
N ASP A 4 10.63 -5.05 30.15
CA ASP A 4 9.36 -5.69 29.82
C ASP A 4 8.80 -5.09 28.51
N PHE A 5 9.34 -5.57 27.38
CA PHE A 5 8.70 -5.48 26.07
C PHE A 5 7.65 -6.60 25.98
N GLY A 6 6.56 -6.43 26.71
CA GLY A 6 5.48 -7.41 26.81
C GLY A 6 4.35 -7.15 25.82
N GLN A 7 4.25 -8.02 24.80
CA GLN A 7 3.04 -8.33 24.02
C GLN A 7 2.58 -7.35 22.92
N ARG A 8 3.36 -7.25 21.84
CA ARG A 8 2.80 -7.09 20.48
C ARG A 8 2.31 -8.47 20.01
N GLY A 9 1.23 -8.96 20.61
CA GLY A 9 0.56 -10.19 20.22
C GLY A 9 0.08 -10.07 18.78
N ASP A 10 0.83 -10.69 17.86
CA ASP A 10 0.59 -10.75 16.43
C ASP A 10 -0.69 -11.56 16.16
N ASN A 11 -1.84 -10.91 16.26
CA ASN A 11 -3.10 -11.51 15.86
C ASN A 11 -3.11 -11.59 14.33
N MET A 12 -2.89 -12.78 13.80
CA MET A 12 -3.10 -13.10 12.37
C MET A 12 -4.51 -12.66 11.88
N ALA A 13 -5.48 -12.56 12.80
CA ALA A 13 -6.80 -11.99 12.58
C ALA A 13 -6.78 -10.50 12.21
N ASP A 14 -5.97 -9.67 12.87
CA ASP A 14 -5.80 -8.24 12.54
C ASP A 14 -5.08 -8.05 11.21
N ARG A 15 -4.09 -8.90 10.94
CA ARG A 15 -3.32 -8.87 9.67
C ARG A 15 -4.19 -9.13 8.44
N ARG A 16 -5.23 -9.95 8.59
CA ARG A 16 -6.13 -10.34 7.49
C ARG A 16 -7.51 -9.71 7.57
N GLN A 17 -7.76 -8.84 8.55
CA GLN A 17 -9.07 -8.22 8.78
C GLN A 17 -9.64 -7.61 7.49
N LEU A 18 -8.84 -6.82 6.78
CA LEU A 18 -9.27 -6.15 5.56
C LEU A 18 -9.61 -7.15 4.44
N LEU A 19 -8.88 -8.27 4.35
CA LEU A 19 -9.17 -9.34 3.38
C LEU A 19 -10.46 -10.08 3.73
N VAL A 20 -10.74 -10.31 5.01
CA VAL A 20 -11.99 -10.93 5.48
C VAL A 20 -13.18 -10.01 5.21
N GLU A 21 -13.09 -8.73 5.57
CA GLU A 21 -14.15 -7.75 5.30
C GLU A 21 -14.42 -7.60 3.79
N MET A 22 -13.36 -7.65 2.96
CA MET A 22 -13.50 -7.60 1.51
C MET A 22 -14.23 -8.82 0.95
N ARG A 23 -14.02 -10.02 1.50
CA ARG A 23 -14.77 -11.23 1.12
C ARG A 23 -16.26 -11.13 1.49
N ALA A 24 -16.58 -10.48 2.62
CA ALA A 24 -17.97 -10.26 3.04
C ALA A 24 -18.75 -9.32 2.11
N GLN A 25 -18.08 -8.54 1.26
CA GLN A 25 -18.72 -7.64 0.29
C GLN A 25 -19.17 -8.36 -1.00
N ASP A 26 -19.00 -9.69 -1.10
CA ASP A 26 -19.33 -10.52 -2.26
C ASP A 26 -18.75 -9.99 -3.59
N LEU A 27 -17.59 -9.31 -3.54
CA LEU A 27 -16.96 -8.77 -4.74
C LEU A 27 -16.49 -9.89 -5.69
N ASP A 28 -16.41 -11.13 -5.21
CA ASP A 28 -16.03 -12.29 -6.01
C ASP A 28 -17.12 -12.75 -6.99
N SER A 29 -18.39 -12.36 -6.79
CA SER A 29 -19.48 -12.62 -7.74
C SER A 29 -19.41 -11.78 -9.02
N ILE A 30 -18.59 -10.72 -9.05
CA ILE A 30 -18.40 -9.87 -10.23
C ILE A 30 -17.77 -10.69 -11.37
N ARG A 31 -18.48 -10.83 -12.50
CA ARG A 31 -18.03 -11.60 -13.68
C ARG A 31 -16.74 -11.07 -14.32
N LEU A 32 -16.65 -9.77 -14.53
CA LEU A 32 -15.51 -9.12 -15.19
C LEU A 32 -14.33 -8.98 -14.23
N SER A 33 -13.21 -9.63 -14.52
CA SER A 33 -12.01 -9.67 -13.66
C SER A 33 -11.40 -8.28 -13.43
N THR A 34 -11.32 -7.45 -14.47
CA THR A 34 -10.82 -6.07 -14.36
C THR A 34 -11.69 -5.25 -13.40
N TYR A 35 -13.01 -5.32 -13.55
CA TYR A 35 -13.95 -4.57 -12.70
C TYR A 35 -13.93 -5.08 -11.26
N ARG A 36 -13.90 -6.40 -11.07
CA ARG A 36 -13.75 -7.03 -9.75
C ARG A 36 -12.52 -6.51 -9.02
N THR A 37 -11.40 -6.41 -9.73
CA THR A 37 -10.14 -5.92 -9.16
C THR A 37 -10.21 -4.45 -8.81
N ALA A 38 -10.78 -3.62 -9.70
CA ALA A 38 -11.00 -2.22 -9.43
C ALA A 38 -11.87 -2.01 -8.19
N CYS A 39 -12.94 -2.79 -8.02
CA CYS A 39 -13.81 -2.73 -6.84
C CYS A 39 -13.06 -3.13 -5.55
N LYS A 40 -12.27 -4.20 -5.58
CA LYS A 40 -11.45 -4.63 -4.44
C LYS A 40 -10.39 -3.58 -4.06
N LEU A 41 -9.71 -3.00 -5.05
CA LEU A 41 -8.77 -1.90 -4.81
C LEU A 41 -9.46 -0.65 -4.26
N ARG A 42 -10.64 -0.30 -4.79
CA ARG A 42 -11.45 0.82 -4.29
C ARG A 42 -11.90 0.60 -2.84
N PHE A 43 -12.20 -0.63 -2.46
CA PHE A 43 -12.52 -1.00 -1.09
C PHE A 43 -11.32 -0.74 -0.16
N VAL A 44 -10.13 -1.25 -0.52
CA VAL A 44 -8.88 -1.02 0.23
C VAL A 44 -8.60 0.48 0.36
N GLN A 45 -8.70 1.23 -0.74
CA GLN A 45 -8.47 2.68 -0.75
C GLN A 45 -9.38 3.45 0.22
N LYS A 46 -10.65 3.05 0.31
CA LYS A 46 -11.60 3.67 1.23
C LYS A 46 -11.29 3.31 2.67
N LYS A 47 -11.10 2.01 2.96
CA LYS A 47 -10.84 1.51 4.32
C LYS A 47 -9.53 2.02 4.91
N CYS A 48 -8.48 2.14 4.11
CA CYS A 48 -7.19 2.68 4.55
C CYS A 48 -7.08 4.20 4.37
N ASN A 49 -8.14 4.92 4.03
CA ASN A 49 -8.11 6.37 3.75
C ASN A 49 -7.16 6.82 2.62
N LEU A 50 -6.60 5.89 1.84
CA LEU A 50 -5.69 6.20 0.73
C LEU A 50 -6.37 6.97 -0.41
N HIS A 51 -7.69 6.90 -0.53
CA HIS A 51 -8.44 7.72 -1.50
C HIS A 51 -8.27 9.24 -1.30
N LEU A 52 -7.82 9.69 -0.12
CA LEU A 52 -7.53 11.08 0.21
C LEU A 52 -6.04 11.43 0.02
N VAL A 53 -5.18 10.43 -0.12
CA VAL A 53 -3.73 10.59 -0.27
C VAL A 53 -3.41 10.79 -1.74
N ASP A 54 -2.85 11.92 -2.13
CA ASP A 54 -2.33 12.13 -3.48
C ASP A 54 -0.90 11.58 -3.65
N ILE A 55 -0.44 11.50 -4.90
CA ILE A 55 0.90 11.01 -5.23
C ILE A 55 2.00 11.91 -4.63
N TRP A 56 1.74 13.21 -4.46
CA TRP A 56 2.71 14.15 -3.89
C TRP A 56 2.97 13.86 -2.42
N ASN A 57 1.94 13.53 -1.66
CA ASN A 57 2.03 13.14 -0.26
C ASN A 57 2.85 11.85 -0.08
N VAL A 58 2.72 10.90 -1.02
CA VAL A 58 3.53 9.67 -1.03
C VAL A 58 4.99 9.99 -1.33
N ILE A 59 5.27 10.80 -2.36
CA ILE A 59 6.63 11.21 -2.73
C ILE A 59 7.31 11.94 -1.58
N GLU A 60 6.62 12.89 -0.94
CA GLU A 60 7.21 13.66 0.15
C GLU A 60 7.46 12.78 1.38
N ALA A 61 6.55 11.86 1.72
CA ALA A 61 6.79 10.89 2.78
C ALA A 61 7.99 9.97 2.49
N PHE A 62 8.19 9.54 1.25
CA PHE A 62 9.38 8.78 0.86
C PHE A 62 10.66 9.59 1.01
N ARG A 63 10.63 10.88 0.65
CA ARG A 63 11.76 11.79 0.81
C ARG A 63 12.09 12.04 2.28
N GLU A 64 11.10 12.32 3.12
CA GLU A 64 11.30 12.53 4.57
C GLU A 64 11.87 11.28 5.26
N ASN A 65 11.54 10.08 4.77
CA ASN A 65 12.04 8.82 5.31
C ASN A 65 13.32 8.29 4.62
N GLY A 66 13.85 9.01 3.62
CA GLY A 66 15.04 8.62 2.85
C GLY A 66 14.84 7.41 1.94
N VAL A 67 13.61 6.97 1.70
CA VAL A 67 13.27 5.82 0.83
C VAL A 67 13.53 6.14 -0.64
N ASN A 68 13.53 7.43 -1.01
CA ASN A 68 13.84 7.88 -2.37
C ASN A 68 15.29 7.59 -2.78
N ALA A 69 16.24 7.58 -1.83
CA ALA A 69 17.66 7.37 -2.08
C ALA A 69 18.11 5.90 -1.95
N MET A 70 17.21 5.00 -1.55
CA MET A 70 17.49 3.56 -1.44
C MET A 70 17.45 2.89 -2.82
N ASP A 71 18.21 1.81 -2.99
CA ASP A 71 18.16 1.01 -4.20
C ASP A 71 16.83 0.25 -4.29
N LEU A 72 16.37 -0.01 -5.52
CA LEU A 72 15.11 -0.72 -5.75
C LEU A 72 15.12 -2.17 -5.23
N GLY A 73 16.30 -2.79 -5.19
CA GLY A 73 16.54 -4.13 -4.66
C GLY A 73 16.63 -4.20 -3.13
N ASP A 74 16.79 -3.07 -2.45
CA ASP A 74 16.90 -3.03 -0.99
C ASP A 74 15.61 -3.49 -0.31
N GLU A 75 15.73 -4.08 0.87
CA GLU A 75 14.59 -4.51 1.68
C GLU A 75 14.27 -3.50 2.78
N LEU A 76 13.00 -3.13 2.87
CA LEU A 76 12.44 -2.26 3.89
C LEU A 76 11.76 -3.10 4.99
N PRO A 77 12.22 -3.03 6.26
CA PRO A 77 11.57 -3.71 7.37
C PRO A 77 10.16 -3.16 7.65
N ALA A 78 9.27 -3.99 8.18
CA ALA A 78 7.89 -3.61 8.51
C ALA A 78 7.81 -2.37 9.41
N ALA A 79 8.70 -2.24 10.40
CA ALA A 79 8.75 -1.07 11.27
C ALA A 79 9.11 0.22 10.53
N ARG A 80 10.03 0.15 9.55
CA ARG A 80 10.36 1.31 8.71
C ARG A 80 9.24 1.62 7.74
N LEU A 81 8.58 0.60 7.19
CA LEU A 81 7.40 0.78 6.35
C LEU A 81 6.28 1.44 7.16
N GLU A 82 6.01 0.99 8.39
CA GLU A 82 5.03 1.59 9.31
C GLU A 82 5.31 3.08 9.56
N ALA A 83 6.57 3.45 9.77
CA ALA A 83 6.97 4.84 9.92
C ALA A 83 6.66 5.67 8.66
N VAL A 84 6.99 5.15 7.47
CA VAL A 84 6.68 5.82 6.19
C VAL A 84 5.17 6.01 6.02
N LEU A 85 4.37 4.98 6.30
CA LEU A 85 2.91 5.06 6.21
C LEU A 85 2.34 6.07 7.21
N SER A 86 2.89 6.11 8.42
CA SER A 86 2.52 7.08 9.43
C SER A 86 2.82 8.50 8.97
N THR A 87 4.00 8.75 8.40
CA THR A 87 4.36 10.05 7.80
C THR A 87 3.33 10.49 6.75
N ILE A 88 2.90 9.60 5.85
CA ILE A 88 1.85 9.90 4.84
C ILE A 88 0.58 10.42 5.53
N PHE A 89 0.08 9.73 6.55
CA PHE A 89 -1.16 10.12 7.22
C PHE A 89 -0.98 11.36 8.12
N TYR A 90 0.17 11.53 8.77
CA TYR A 90 0.48 12.75 9.52
C TYR A 90 0.51 13.98 8.59
N GLN A 91 1.17 13.87 7.42
CA GLN A 91 1.20 14.95 6.44
C GLN A 91 -0.19 15.24 5.86
N LEU A 92 -1.00 14.20 5.62
CA LEU A 92 -2.38 14.36 5.18
C LEU A 92 -3.20 15.11 6.23
N ASN A 93 -3.11 14.73 7.50
CA ASN A 93 -3.83 15.37 8.60
C ASN A 93 -3.50 16.86 8.77
N LYS A 94 -2.26 17.28 8.47
CA LYS A 94 -1.88 18.71 8.46
C LYS A 94 -2.66 19.54 7.42
N ARG A 95 -3.19 18.91 6.38
CA ARG A 95 -3.93 19.55 5.28
C ARG A 95 -5.45 19.42 5.44
N MET A 96 -5.90 18.58 6.37
CA MET A 96 -7.33 18.30 6.60
C MET A 96 -7.91 19.25 7.67
N PRO A 97 -9.21 19.62 7.56
CA PRO A 97 -9.91 20.29 8.66
C PRO A 97 -9.85 19.47 9.95
N THR A 98 -9.87 20.15 11.11
CA THR A 98 -9.82 19.50 12.44
C THR A 98 -11.00 18.56 12.71
N THR A 99 -12.11 18.72 12.00
CA THR A 99 -13.30 17.86 12.06
C THR A 99 -13.19 16.56 11.26
N HIS A 100 -12.18 16.44 10.39
CA HIS A 100 -11.99 15.29 9.48
C HIS A 100 -10.62 14.63 9.64
N GLN A 101 -10.03 14.71 10.84
CA GLN A 101 -8.75 14.10 11.15
C GLN A 101 -8.85 12.57 11.07
N ILE A 102 -7.84 11.94 10.48
CA ILE A 102 -7.73 10.49 10.35
C ILE A 102 -6.96 9.95 11.56
N ALA A 103 -7.41 8.82 12.10
CA ALA A 103 -6.63 8.06 13.07
C ALA A 103 -5.38 7.46 12.38
N VAL A 104 -4.23 8.10 12.58
CA VAL A 104 -2.97 7.79 11.87
C VAL A 104 -2.52 6.37 12.16
N GLU A 105 -2.35 6.00 13.42
CA GLU A 105 -1.86 4.69 13.84
C GLU A 105 -2.74 3.54 13.32
N GLN A 106 -4.06 3.71 13.39
CA GLN A 106 -5.00 2.71 12.88
C GLN A 106 -4.93 2.57 11.36
N SER A 107 -4.88 3.69 10.63
CA SER A 107 -4.84 3.67 9.16
C SER A 107 -3.51 3.14 8.63
N ALA A 108 -2.39 3.51 9.28
CA ALA A 108 -1.06 3.03 8.98
C ALA A 108 -0.95 1.52 9.25
N GLY A 109 -1.44 1.04 10.40
CA GLY A 109 -1.44 -0.39 10.73
C GLY A 109 -2.29 -1.24 9.79
N LEU A 110 -3.51 -0.78 9.46
CA LEU A 110 -4.37 -1.47 8.49
C LEU A 110 -3.71 -1.59 7.11
N LEU A 111 -3.08 -0.51 6.65
CA LEU A 111 -2.39 -0.49 5.37
C LEU A 111 -1.12 -1.35 5.38
N LEU A 112 -0.32 -1.29 6.45
CA LEU A 112 0.87 -2.14 6.63
C LEU A 112 0.49 -3.62 6.53
N ASN A 113 -0.53 -4.02 7.28
CA ASN A 113 -1.04 -5.37 7.31
C ASN A 113 -1.51 -5.84 5.94
N PHE A 114 -2.26 -4.98 5.22
CA PHE A 114 -2.68 -5.27 3.85
C PHE A 114 -1.47 -5.46 2.91
N LEU A 115 -0.47 -4.58 2.98
CA LEU A 115 0.72 -4.65 2.12
C LEU A 115 1.52 -5.92 2.40
N LEU A 116 1.81 -6.23 3.67
CA LEU A 116 2.53 -7.44 4.05
C LEU A 116 1.75 -8.69 3.63
N ALA A 117 0.44 -8.76 3.89
CA ALA A 117 -0.38 -9.90 3.49
C ALA A 117 -0.47 -10.10 1.97
N SER A 118 -0.49 -9.00 1.20
CA SER A 118 -0.64 -9.04 -0.25
C SER A 118 0.66 -9.37 -0.97
N TYR A 119 1.76 -8.75 -0.56
CA TYR A 119 3.03 -8.82 -1.28
C TYR A 119 4.05 -9.77 -0.64
N ASN A 120 3.93 -10.07 0.66
CA ASN A 120 4.87 -10.95 1.35
C ASN A 120 4.24 -11.77 2.50
N PRO A 121 3.25 -12.64 2.23
CA PRO A 121 2.58 -13.40 3.28
C PRO A 121 3.45 -14.48 3.95
N GLU A 122 4.55 -14.89 3.30
CA GLU A 122 5.47 -15.91 3.81
C GLU A 122 6.73 -15.29 4.43
N GLY A 123 6.97 -13.99 4.24
CA GLY A 123 8.25 -13.39 4.59
C GLY A 123 8.35 -12.86 6.01
N GLN A 124 9.60 -12.66 6.39
CA GLN A 124 10.08 -12.25 7.72
C GLN A 124 9.74 -10.79 8.09
N GLY A 125 8.64 -10.23 7.58
CA GLY A 125 8.22 -8.84 7.88
C GLY A 125 9.07 -7.78 7.18
N LYS A 126 9.49 -8.01 5.94
CA LYS A 126 10.25 -7.06 5.10
C LYS A 126 9.71 -7.03 3.67
N MET A 127 9.94 -5.96 2.92
CA MET A 127 9.45 -5.80 1.54
C MET A 127 10.45 -5.01 0.71
N SER A 128 10.67 -5.36 -0.56
CA SER A 128 11.59 -4.57 -1.38
C SER A 128 11.10 -3.15 -1.59
N VAL A 129 12.02 -2.19 -1.66
CA VAL A 129 11.73 -0.77 -1.90
C VAL A 129 10.94 -0.60 -3.20
N PHE A 130 11.28 -1.36 -4.24
CA PHE A 130 10.51 -1.40 -5.48
C PHE A 130 9.04 -1.70 -5.25
N VAL A 131 8.72 -2.78 -4.52
CA VAL A 131 7.33 -3.19 -4.28
C VAL A 131 6.59 -2.15 -3.44
N VAL A 132 7.25 -1.54 -2.45
CA VAL A 132 6.66 -0.47 -1.62
C VAL A 132 6.31 0.75 -2.47
N LYS A 133 7.25 1.26 -3.27
CA LYS A 133 7.04 2.41 -4.16
C LYS A 133 5.91 2.14 -5.16
N MET A 134 5.94 0.97 -5.78
CA MET A 134 4.93 0.53 -6.74
C MET A 134 3.53 0.40 -6.12
N ALA A 135 3.42 -0.26 -4.96
CA ALA A 135 2.14 -0.49 -4.30
C ALA A 135 1.50 0.83 -3.86
N LEU A 136 2.25 1.71 -3.21
CA LEU A 136 1.74 2.99 -2.73
C LEU A 136 1.40 3.95 -3.88
N GLY A 137 2.21 4.01 -4.94
CA GLY A 137 1.91 4.81 -6.12
C GLY A 137 0.66 4.33 -6.87
N THR A 138 0.41 3.02 -6.87
CA THR A 138 -0.79 2.43 -7.49
C THR A 138 -2.04 2.69 -6.66
N ILE A 139 -1.97 2.45 -5.34
CA ILE A 139 -3.14 2.45 -4.45
C ILE A 139 -3.48 3.86 -3.93
N CYS A 140 -2.58 4.84 -3.92
CA CYS A 140 -2.94 6.20 -3.49
C CYS A 140 -4.08 6.80 -4.34
N GLY A 141 -4.81 7.77 -3.81
CA GLY A 141 -5.73 8.62 -4.56
C GLY A 141 -4.98 9.49 -5.59
N GLY A 142 -5.73 10.02 -6.56
CA GLY A 142 -5.17 10.94 -7.57
C GLY A 142 -5.70 10.67 -8.97
N LYS A 143 -5.60 11.69 -9.83
CA LYS A 143 -5.91 11.54 -11.26
C LYS A 143 -4.93 10.54 -11.87
N ILE A 144 -5.43 9.65 -12.72
CA ILE A 144 -4.59 8.62 -13.39
C ILE A 144 -3.38 9.25 -14.11
N LEU A 145 -3.55 10.44 -14.68
CA LEU A 145 -2.50 11.17 -15.37
C LEU A 145 -1.35 11.60 -14.45
N ASP A 146 -1.62 11.97 -13.20
CA ASP A 146 -0.57 12.37 -12.25
C ASP A 146 0.26 11.16 -11.82
N LYS A 147 -0.39 10.00 -11.68
CA LYS A 147 0.29 8.72 -11.38
C LYS A 147 1.20 8.29 -12.54
N LEU A 148 0.67 8.32 -13.76
CA LEU A 148 1.43 7.99 -14.97
C LEU A 148 2.64 8.93 -15.13
N ARG A 149 2.49 10.22 -14.82
CA ARG A 149 3.58 11.20 -14.95
C ARG A 149 4.67 11.04 -13.89
N SER A 150 4.33 10.66 -12.65
CA SER A 150 5.32 10.40 -11.60
C SER A 150 6.10 9.12 -11.87
N SER A 151 5.44 8.03 -12.26
CA SER A 151 6.11 6.78 -12.67
C SER A 151 7.06 7.02 -13.86
N VAL A 152 6.66 7.82 -14.85
CA VAL A 152 7.49 8.11 -16.03
C VAL A 152 8.70 9.00 -15.70
N LYS A 153 8.65 9.82 -14.64
CA LYS A 153 9.75 10.73 -14.28
C LYS A 153 10.81 10.11 -13.38
N GLU A 154 10.45 9.14 -12.54
CA GLU A 154 11.40 8.45 -11.65
C GLU A 154 12.05 7.22 -12.34
N GLU A 155 11.51 6.76 -13.48
CA GLU A 155 11.96 5.53 -14.18
C GLU A 155 12.13 5.71 -15.71
N ALA A 156 12.95 6.67 -16.15
CA ALA A 156 13.36 6.73 -17.56
C ALA A 156 14.36 5.62 -17.98
N ALA A 157 14.81 4.75 -17.07
CA ALA A 157 15.72 3.63 -17.37
C ALA A 157 15.08 2.22 -17.32
N LEU A 158 13.82 2.09 -16.88
CA LEU A 158 13.14 0.78 -16.70
C LEU A 158 11.82 0.67 -17.49
N ALA A 159 11.44 1.71 -18.23
CA ALA A 159 10.13 1.84 -18.85
C ALA A 159 9.84 0.82 -19.97
N GLU A 160 10.84 0.18 -20.58
CA GLU A 160 10.58 -0.85 -21.61
C GLU A 160 10.13 -2.19 -21.00
N GLU A 161 10.60 -2.59 -19.82
CA GLU A 161 10.12 -3.83 -19.18
C GLU A 161 8.86 -3.62 -18.32
N VAL A 162 8.74 -2.47 -17.67
CA VAL A 162 7.64 -2.21 -16.73
C VAL A 162 6.34 -1.90 -17.48
N ILE A 163 6.36 -1.08 -18.55
CA ILE A 163 5.14 -0.64 -19.24
C ILE A 163 4.50 -1.77 -20.09
N ILE A 164 5.30 -2.67 -20.65
CA ILE A 164 4.81 -3.84 -21.41
C ILE A 164 4.15 -4.88 -20.48
N HIS A 165 4.61 -4.99 -19.22
CA HIS A 165 3.97 -5.84 -18.21
C HIS A 165 2.77 -5.19 -17.47
N TYR A 166 2.65 -3.86 -17.52
CA TYR A 166 1.63 -3.09 -16.78
C TYR A 166 0.20 -3.27 -17.31
N THR A 167 0.03 -3.66 -18.58
CA THR A 167 -1.31 -3.74 -19.21
C THR A 167 -1.85 -5.17 -19.42
N LYS A 168 -1.05 -6.23 -19.24
CA LYS A 168 -1.54 -7.60 -19.45
C LYS A 168 -1.38 -8.58 -18.29
N ASP A 169 -0.30 -8.53 -17.50
CA ASP A 169 0.05 -9.72 -16.68
C ASP A 169 0.31 -9.52 -15.19
N ARG A 170 0.22 -8.32 -14.60
CA ARG A 170 0.53 -8.16 -13.15
C ARG A 170 -0.45 -7.39 -12.27
N VAL A 171 -1.54 -6.89 -12.84
CA VAL A 171 -2.81 -6.88 -12.08
C VAL A 171 -3.14 -8.32 -11.67
N TYR A 172 -2.75 -9.32 -12.48
CA TYR A 172 -2.84 -10.74 -12.18
C TYR A 172 -2.11 -11.17 -10.89
N TYR A 173 -1.05 -10.51 -10.43
CA TYR A 173 -0.33 -10.96 -9.21
C TYR A 173 -1.01 -10.46 -7.93
N ILE A 174 -1.52 -9.22 -7.93
CA ILE A 174 -2.41 -8.68 -6.88
C ILE A 174 -3.75 -9.45 -6.91
N ILE A 175 -4.25 -9.80 -8.10
CA ILE A 175 -5.45 -10.62 -8.32
C ILE A 175 -5.25 -12.07 -7.86
N TYR A 176 -4.14 -12.74 -8.15
CA TYR A 176 -3.91 -14.16 -7.81
C TYR A 176 -3.84 -14.38 -6.30
N LYS A 177 -3.37 -13.38 -5.54
CA LYS A 177 -3.21 -13.49 -4.08
C LYS A 177 -4.44 -13.04 -3.30
N ILE A 178 -5.19 -12.06 -3.83
CA ILE A 178 -6.51 -11.69 -3.31
C ILE A 178 -7.59 -12.72 -3.71
N ARG A 179 -7.36 -13.52 -4.76
CA ARG A 179 -8.09 -14.74 -5.10
C ARG A 179 -7.52 -15.96 -4.37
N GLY A 180 -7.61 -16.01 -3.05
CA GLY A 180 -7.42 -17.30 -2.37
C GLY A 180 -8.13 -18.41 -3.15
N SER A 181 -7.40 -19.49 -3.41
CA SER A 181 -7.85 -20.72 -4.06
C SER A 181 -9.26 -21.14 -3.65
#